data_AF-A0A0A2N0E5-F1
#
_entry.id   AF-A0A0A2N0E5-F1
#
_cell.length_a   1.000
_cell.length_b   1.000
_cell.length_c   1.000
_cell.angle_alpha   90.00
_cell.angle_beta   90.00
_cell.angle_gamma   90.00
#
_symmetry.space_group_name_H-M   'P 1'
#
loop_
_entity.id
_entity.type
_entity.pdbx_description
1 polymer ?
#
loop_
_entity_poly.entity_id
_entity_poly.type
_entity_poly.pdbx_seq_one_letter_code
_entity_poly.pdbx_strand_id
1 'polypeptide(L)' 'MLESSDDLLALLNTTMPYGKYKGRLLADLPGHYLNWFAREGFPSGRLGQLLALMHELDHNGLKSLLDPLRPRSR' A
#
# COMPACT_ATOMS: atom_id res chain seq x y z
N MET A 1 8.03 -19.29 5.15
CA MET A 1 8.18 -19.31 3.69
C MET A 1 7.00 -18.51 3.14
N LEU A 2 7.19 -17.21 2.95
CA LEU A 2 6.14 -16.30 2.49
C LEU A 2 6.60 -15.74 1.15
N GLU A 3 5.91 -16.18 0.11
CA GLU A 3 6.12 -15.83 -1.29
C GLU A 3 5.76 -14.35 -1.47
N SER A 4 6.75 -13.55 -1.83
CA SER A 4 6.71 -12.07 -1.82
C SER A 4 5.75 -11.44 -2.86
N SER A 5 5.06 -12.25 -3.67
CA SER A 5 4.24 -11.79 -4.80
C SER A 5 2.78 -11.54 -4.43
N ASP A 6 2.20 -12.33 -3.52
CA ASP A 6 0.79 -12.19 -3.12
C ASP A 6 0.52 -10.89 -2.36
N ASP A 7 1.47 -10.43 -1.54
CA ASP A 7 1.32 -9.19 -0.79
C ASP A 7 1.33 -7.96 -1.70
N LEU A 8 2.15 -7.96 -2.76
CA LEU A 8 2.15 -6.91 -3.78
C LEU A 8 0.82 -6.87 -4.54
N LEU A 9 0.27 -8.02 -4.89
CA LEU A 9 -1.06 -8.12 -5.51
C LEU A 9 -2.16 -7.70 -4.54
N ALA A 10 -2.03 -8.02 -3.25
CA ALA A 10 -2.95 -7.58 -2.22
C ALA A 10 -2.91 -6.06 -2.05
N LEU A 11 -1.76 -5.38 -2.20
CA LEU A 11 -1.70 -3.91 -2.20
C LEU A 11 -2.50 -3.28 -3.35
N LEU A 12 -2.50 -3.92 -4.51
CA LEU A 12 -3.18 -3.45 -5.72
C LEU A 12 -4.67 -3.81 -5.74
N ASN A 13 -5.11 -4.82 -4.97
CA ASN A 13 -6.51 -5.25 -4.89
C ASN A 13 -7.22 -4.82 -3.60
N THR A 14 -6.47 -4.51 -2.55
CA THR A 14 -7.03 -4.11 -1.26
C THR A 14 -7.31 -2.62 -1.26
N THR A 15 -8.57 -2.28 -1.00
CA THR A 15 -8.98 -0.90 -0.72
C THR A 15 -8.92 -0.60 0.76
N MET A 16 -8.64 0.65 1.12
CA MET A 16 -8.75 1.09 2.50
C MET A 16 -10.18 0.90 3.02
N PRO A 17 -10.39 0.14 4.10
CA PRO A 17 -11.72 -0.09 4.65
C PRO A 17 -12.25 1.10 5.48
N TYR A 18 -11.36 2.00 5.91
CA TYR A 18 -11.69 3.15 6.75
C TYR A 18 -10.79 4.36 6.48
N GLY A 19 -11.07 5.48 7.16
CA GLY A 19 -10.29 6.71 7.09
C GLY A 19 -10.66 7.62 5.92
N LYS A 20 -9.84 8.65 5.68
CA LYS A 20 -10.04 9.66 4.64
C LYS A 20 -10.01 9.08 3.22
N TYR A 21 -9.26 7.99 3.02
CA TYR A 21 -9.10 7.32 1.72
C TYR A 21 -9.90 6.02 1.64
N LYS A 22 -11.00 5.88 2.41
CA LYS A 22 -11.87 4.72 2.34
C LYS A 22 -12.34 4.46 0.90
N GLY A 23 -12.24 3.20 0.46
CA GLY A 23 -12.58 2.79 -0.91
C GLY A 23 -11.50 3.04 -1.96
N ARG A 24 -10.36 3.64 -1.58
CA ARG A 24 -9.19 3.79 -2.46
C ARG A 24 -8.21 2.64 -2.25
N LEU A 25 -7.56 2.18 -3.33
CA LEU A 25 -6.53 1.14 -3.26
C LEU A 25 -5.34 1.57 -2.40
N LEU A 26 -4.73 0.62 -1.68
CA LEU A 26 -3.52 0.85 -0.89
C LEU A 26 -2.38 1.39 -1.76
N ALA A 27 -2.23 0.85 -2.97
CA ALA A 27 -1.25 1.33 -3.95
C ALA A 27 -1.46 2.79 -4.40
N ASP A 28 -2.70 3.28 -4.37
CA ASP A 28 -3.07 4.64 -4.73
C ASP A 28 -3.04 5.61 -3.55
N LEU A 29 -2.65 5.13 -2.36
CA LEU A 29 -2.49 6.00 -1.21
C LEU A 29 -1.31 6.97 -1.42
N PRO A 30 -1.51 8.25 -1.11
CA PRO A 30 -0.44 9.22 -1.24
C PRO A 30 0.62 9.00 -0.15
N GLY A 31 1.88 9.27 -0.49
CA GLY A 31 3.02 9.01 0.40
C GLY A 31 2.92 9.74 1.74
N HIS A 32 2.34 10.96 1.78
CA HIS A 32 2.09 11.69 3.03
C HIS A 32 1.16 10.95 4.00
N TYR A 33 0.23 10.15 3.48
CA TYR A 33 -0.69 9.37 4.31
C TYR A 33 -0.01 8.11 4.87
N LEU A 34 0.83 7.46 4.07
CA LEU A 34 1.68 6.35 4.52
C LEU A 34 2.68 6.81 5.59
N ASN A 35 3.32 7.97 5.37
CA ASN A 35 4.26 8.56 6.33
C ASN A 35 3.57 8.98 7.64
N TRP A 36 2.31 9.42 7.58
CA TRP A 36 1.52 9.66 8.79
C TRP A 36 1.28 8.35 9.56
N PHE A 37 0.90 7.26 8.87
CA PHE A 37 0.76 5.94 9.49
C PHE A 37 2.08 5.41 10.07
N ALA A 38 3.22 5.67 9.42
CA ALA A 38 4.53 5.29 9.95
C ALA A 38 4.86 6.01 11.27
N ARG A 39 4.32 7.21 11.46
CA ARG A 39 4.49 8.00 12.69
C ARG A 39 3.47 7.65 13.77
N GLU A 40 2.23 7.39 13.38
CA GLU A 40 1.15 7.06 14.33
C GLU A 40 1.16 5.58 14.75
N GLY A 41 1.60 4.71 13.84
CA GLY A 41 1.63 3.27 14.00
C GLY A 41 0.67 2.56 13.03
N PHE A 42 1.14 1.49 12.39
CA PHE A 42 0.29 0.68 11.52
C PHE A 42 -0.67 -0.19 12.35
N PRO A 43 -1.92 -0.36 11.87
CA PRO A 43 -2.90 -1.22 12.54
C PRO A 43 -2.43 -2.67 12.55
N SER A 44 -2.70 -3.42 13.62
CA SER A 44 -2.33 -4.84 13.67
C SER A 44 -3.13 -5.68 12.66
N GLY A 45 -2.49 -6.72 12.11
CA GLY A 45 -3.07 -7.64 11.14
C GLY A 45 -2.62 -7.38 9.69
N ARG A 46 -3.29 -8.02 8.73
CA ARG A 46 -2.90 -8.01 7.31
C ARG A 46 -2.87 -6.60 6.71
N LEU A 47 -3.81 -5.73 7.11
CA LEU A 47 -3.86 -4.37 6.58
C LEU A 47 -2.62 -3.54 6.97
N GLY A 48 -2.15 -3.62 8.21
CA GLY A 48 -0.95 -2.89 8.61
C GLY A 48 0.32 -3.48 8.05
N GLN A 49 0.39 -4.79 7.86
CA GLN A 49 1.50 -5.43 7.13
C GLN A 49 1.58 -4.89 5.71
N LEU A 50 0.45 -4.79 5.01
CA LEU A 50 0.37 -4.19 3.68
C LEU A 50 0.75 -2.70 3.71
N LEU A 51 0.23 -1.91 4.64
CA LEU A 51 0.57 -0.49 4.75
C LEU A 51 2.07 -0.27 5.05
N ALA A 52 2.66 -1.08 5.91
CA ALA A 52 4.09 -1.06 6.20
C ALA A 52 4.92 -1.41 4.96
N LEU A 53 4.54 -2.48 4.24
CA LEU A 53 5.17 -2.86 2.97
C LEU A 53 5.07 -1.74 1.93
N MET A 54 3.89 -1.13 1.81
CA MET A 54 3.68 0.01 0.91
C MET A 54 4.54 1.21 1.28
N HIS A 55 4.69 1.47 2.58
CA HIS A 55 5.55 2.54 3.07
C HIS A 55 7.02 2.25 2.80
N GLU A 56 7.49 1.02 2.99
CA GLU A 56 8.84 0.61 2.62
C GLU A 56 9.10 0.75 1.12
N LEU A 57 8.15 0.35 0.27
CA LEU A 57 8.23 0.53 -1.19
C LEU A 57 8.30 2.01 -1.59
N ASP A 58 7.52 2.87 -0.93
CA ASP A 58 7.53 4.32 -1.12
C ASP A 58 8.86 4.93 -0.66
N HIS A 59 9.36 4.53 0.52
CA HIS A 59 10.62 4.98 1.10
C HIS A 59 11.83 4.55 0.26
N ASN A 60 11.79 3.35 -0.30
CA ASN A 60 12.82 2.82 -1.19
C ASN A 60 12.71 3.36 -2.63
N GLY A 61 11.71 4.20 -2.94
CA GLY A 61 11.49 4.71 -4.29
C GLY A 61 11.03 3.67 -5.31
N LEU A 62 10.62 2.48 -4.84
CA LEU A 62 10.16 1.35 -5.66
C LEU A 62 8.68 1.45 -6.03
N LYS A 63 7.99 2.49 -5.58
CA LYS A 63 6.58 2.75 -5.91
C LYS A 63 6.33 2.82 -7.42
N SER A 64 7.33 3.27 -8.19
CA SER A 64 7.31 3.32 -9.66
C SER A 64 7.27 1.93 -10.31
N LEU A 65 7.69 0.87 -9.62
CA LEU A 65 7.54 -0.52 -10.11
C LEU A 65 6.09 -0.99 -10.06
N LEU A 66 5.25 -0.36 -9.23
CA LEU A 66 3.82 -0.64 -9.18
C LEU A 66 3.06 0.10 -10.31
N ASP A 67 3.64 1.14 -10.90
CA ASP A 67 3.04 1.92 -11.99
C ASP A 67 2.68 1.07 -13.22
N PRO A 68 3.57 0.21 -13.78
CA PRO A 68 3.22 -0.67 -14.89
C PRO A 68 2.23 -1.78 -14.51
N LEU A 69 2.09 -2.10 -13.21
CA LEU A 69 1.16 -3.11 -12.71
C LEU A 69 -0.23 -2.53 -12.43
N ARG A 70 -0.37 -1.20 -12.37
CA ARG A 70 -1.68 -0.57 -12.31
C ARG A 70 -2.35 -0.72 -13.66
N PRO A 71 -3.62 -1.16 -13.73
CA PRO A 71 -4.36 -1.11 -14.96
C PRO A 71 -4.40 0.36 -15.40
N ARG A 72 -3.63 0.67 -16.44
CA ARG A 72 -3.64 1.97 -17.08
C ARG A 72 -5.03 2.16 -17.67
N SER A 73 -5.92 2.79 -16.90
CA SER A 73 -7.20 3.27 -17.41
C SER A 73 -6.87 4.18 -18.58
N ARG A 74 -7.15 3.65 -19.76
CA ARG A 74 -6.86 4.22 -21.06
C ARG A 74 -7.76 5.42 -21.33
#